data_AF-A0A3N5NLP8-F1
#
_entry.id   AF-A0A3N5NLP8-F1
#
_cell.length_a   1.000
_cell.length_b   1.000
_cell.length_c   1.000
_cell.angle_alpha   90.00
_cell.angle_beta   90.00
_cell.angle_gamma   90.00
#
_symmetry.space_group_name_H-M   'P 1'
#
loop_
_entity.id
_entity.type
_entity.pdbx_description
1 polymer ?
#
loop_
_entity_poly.entity_id
_entity_poly.type
_entity_poly.pdbx_seq_one_letter_code
_entity_poly.pdbx_strand_id
1 'polypeptide(L)'
;MAPIVLSALDLPSLENQPTICHPLHTFRSRAATRAAYEDRAVSVDARPTIVDGLIRVNVTVNSQEPPKMPTPEAPFKQPDPLLNWSNSFALLLQSGKPMVALETSDAVTKRRMSIEVKATILK
;
A
#
# COMPACT_ATOMS: atom_id res chain seq x y z
N MET A 1 -18.94 7.87 -64.96
CA MET A 1 -17.96 7.91 -66.06
C MET A 1 -16.65 7.36 -65.54
N ALA A 2 -16.21 6.22 -66.10
CA ALA A 2 -14.86 5.67 -66.01
C ALA A 2 -13.86 6.65 -66.70
N PRO A 3 -12.50 6.56 -66.56
CA PRO A 3 -11.76 5.29 -66.70
C PRO A 3 -10.30 5.16 -66.12
N ILE A 4 -9.70 3.96 -66.30
CA ILE A 4 -8.28 3.69 -66.74
C ILE A 4 -7.11 3.91 -65.71
N VAL A 5 -6.00 3.13 -65.58
CA VAL A 5 -5.39 1.92 -66.23
C VAL A 5 -4.04 1.54 -65.56
N LEU A 6 -3.77 0.22 -65.54
CA LEU A 6 -2.53 -0.58 -65.68
C LEU A 6 -1.17 -0.35 -64.97
N SER A 7 -0.61 -1.52 -64.58
CA SER A 7 0.77 -2.05 -64.80
C SER A 7 1.93 -1.55 -63.93
N ALA A 8 2.98 -2.31 -63.62
CA ALA A 8 3.41 -3.69 -63.90
C ALA A 8 4.49 -4.10 -62.85
N LEU A 9 4.70 -5.42 -62.73
CA LEU A 9 5.93 -6.17 -62.44
C LEU A 9 7.10 -5.43 -61.75
N ASP A 10 7.55 -5.98 -60.62
CA ASP A 10 8.97 -6.36 -60.53
C ASP A 10 9.17 -7.50 -59.51
N LEU A 11 9.89 -8.53 -59.95
CA LEU A 11 10.38 -9.66 -59.15
C LEU A 11 11.91 -9.56 -59.16
N PRO A 12 12.54 -9.29 -58.01
CA PRO A 12 13.90 -9.75 -57.77
C PRO A 12 13.84 -10.85 -56.70
N SER A 13 14.15 -12.09 -57.08
CA SER A 13 15.49 -12.66 -57.13
C SER A 13 15.90 -13.25 -55.79
N LEU A 14 16.07 -14.57 -55.78
CA LEU A 14 16.73 -15.34 -54.74
C LEU A 14 18.12 -14.78 -54.48
N GLU A 15 18.37 -14.21 -53.32
CA GLU A 15 19.66 -14.34 -52.66
C GLU A 15 19.60 -13.95 -51.18
N ASN A 16 20.23 -14.79 -50.38
CA ASN A 16 20.67 -14.54 -49.00
C ASN A 16 19.59 -14.63 -47.90
N GLN A 17 19.29 -15.85 -47.45
CA GLN A 17 18.72 -16.06 -46.12
C GLN A 17 19.85 -15.92 -45.07
N PRO A 18 19.82 -14.93 -44.18
CA PRO A 18 20.58 -15.04 -42.94
C PRO A 18 19.92 -16.12 -42.08
N THR A 19 20.69 -17.11 -41.67
CA THR A 19 20.30 -18.07 -40.63
C THR A 19 19.92 -17.28 -39.38
N ILE A 20 18.63 -17.07 -39.17
CA ILE A 20 18.10 -16.50 -37.93
C ILE A 20 18.23 -17.58 -36.88
N CYS A 21 19.33 -17.54 -36.12
CA CYS A 21 19.39 -18.20 -34.84
C CYS A 21 18.30 -17.57 -33.97
N HIS A 22 17.19 -18.28 -33.77
CA HIS A 22 16.24 -17.91 -32.73
C HIS A 22 16.97 -17.97 -31.39
N PRO A 23 17.18 -16.84 -30.68
CA PRO A 23 17.51 -16.95 -29.28
C PRO A 23 16.30 -17.64 -28.64
N LEU A 24 16.52 -18.85 -28.13
CA LEU A 24 15.67 -19.44 -27.10
C LEU A 24 15.71 -18.44 -25.94
N HIS A 25 14.80 -17.46 -25.98
CA HIS A 25 14.38 -16.72 -24.82
C HIS A 25 13.72 -17.75 -23.92
N THR A 26 14.52 -18.47 -23.13
CA THR A 26 14.05 -18.96 -21.85
C THR A 26 13.59 -17.72 -21.10
N PHE A 27 12.29 -17.46 -21.18
CA PHE A 27 11.58 -16.61 -20.24
C PHE A 27 11.84 -17.25 -18.88
N ARG A 28 12.94 -16.85 -18.23
CA ARG A 28 12.99 -16.85 -16.77
C ARG A 28 11.87 -15.91 -16.39
N SER A 29 10.68 -16.48 -16.19
CA SER A 29 9.65 -15.93 -15.35
C SER A 29 10.34 -15.61 -14.02
N ARG A 30 10.87 -14.39 -13.91
CA ARG A 30 11.06 -13.73 -12.65
C ARG A 30 9.65 -13.58 -12.12
N ALA A 31 9.20 -14.59 -11.38
CA ALA A 31 8.08 -14.44 -10.48
C ALA A 31 8.46 -13.27 -9.58
N ALA A 32 7.96 -12.09 -9.94
CA ALA A 32 8.08 -10.92 -9.12
C ALA A 32 7.29 -11.27 -7.85
N THR A 33 7.99 -11.66 -6.81
CA THR A 33 7.49 -11.72 -5.43
C THR A 33 7.15 -10.30 -5.01
N ARG A 34 6.11 -9.71 -5.61
CA ARG A 34 5.46 -8.53 -5.04
C ARG A 34 4.85 -9.02 -3.73
N ALA A 35 5.43 -8.56 -2.62
CA ALA A 35 4.78 -8.71 -1.33
C ALA A 35 3.34 -8.19 -1.46
N ALA A 36 2.36 -9.00 -1.08
CA ALA A 36 0.99 -8.55 -1.01
C ALA A 36 0.94 -7.35 -0.05
N TYR A 37 0.58 -6.17 -0.58
CA TYR A 37 0.34 -4.99 0.23
C TYR A 37 -1.12 -5.06 0.66
N GLU A 38 -1.37 -5.26 1.95
CA GLU A 38 -2.70 -5.10 2.53
C GLU A 38 -2.83 -3.68 3.08
N ASP A 39 -3.82 -2.95 2.56
CA ASP A 39 -4.23 -1.66 3.09
C ASP A 39 -4.83 -1.84 4.48
N ARG A 40 -4.40 -1.03 5.44
CA ARG A 40 -4.94 -1.00 6.81
C ARG A 40 -5.50 0.37 7.11
N ALA A 41 -6.72 0.40 7.62
CA ALA A 41 -7.32 1.62 8.12
C ALA A 41 -6.94 1.81 9.61
N VAL A 42 -6.35 2.95 9.93
CA VAL A 42 -6.08 3.37 11.31
C VAL A 42 -7.01 4.53 11.64
N SER A 43 -7.81 4.37 12.68
CA SER A 43 -8.70 5.39 13.22
C SER A 43 -8.10 5.95 14.51
N VAL A 44 -8.12 7.28 14.66
CA VAL A 44 -7.58 7.98 15.83
C VAL A 44 -8.66 8.92 16.38
N ASP A 45 -9.04 8.70 17.64
CA ASP A 45 -9.87 9.63 18.43
C ASP A 45 -8.97 10.32 19.47
N ALA A 46 -9.07 11.65 19.57
CA ALA A 46 -8.28 12.44 20.51
C ALA A 46 -9.14 13.49 21.21
N ARG A 47 -9.11 13.50 22.54
CA ARG A 47 -9.90 14.41 23.38
C ARG A 47 -8.96 15.27 24.23
N PRO A 48 -8.63 16.48 23.78
CA PRO A 48 -7.75 17.39 24.51
C PRO A 48 -8.50 18.13 25.64
N THR A 49 -7.78 18.45 26.71
CA THR A 49 -8.25 19.29 27.83
C THR A 49 -7.05 20.08 28.37
N ILE A 50 -7.24 21.37 28.69
CA ILE A 50 -6.18 22.19 29.28
C ILE A 50 -6.22 22.03 30.80
N VAL A 51 -5.06 21.72 31.40
CA VAL A 51 -4.89 21.55 32.86
C VAL A 51 -3.58 22.23 33.24
N ASP A 52 -3.65 23.27 34.08
CA ASP A 52 -2.49 24.00 34.61
C ASP A 52 -1.48 24.48 33.54
N GLY A 53 -1.98 24.94 32.39
CA GLY A 53 -1.15 25.40 31.27
C GLY A 53 -0.53 24.27 30.42
N LEU A 54 -0.80 23.01 30.78
CA LEU A 54 -0.46 21.82 29.99
C LEU A 54 -1.69 21.29 29.25
N ILE A 55 -1.44 20.45 28.24
CA ILE A 55 -2.48 19.82 27.43
C ILE A 55 -2.58 18.36 27.84
N ARG A 56 -3.65 17.98 28.55
CA ARG A 56 -4.01 16.58 28.75
C ARG A 56 -4.73 16.07 27.51
N VAL A 57 -4.25 14.99 26.89
CA VAL A 57 -4.90 14.40 25.72
C VAL A 57 -5.19 12.93 26.01
N ASN A 58 -6.46 12.54 25.94
CA ASN A 58 -6.84 11.13 25.91
C ASN A 58 -6.92 10.72 24.43
N VAL A 59 -6.10 9.75 24.02
CA VAL A 59 -6.02 9.26 22.65
C VAL A 59 -6.46 7.80 22.61
N THR A 60 -7.29 7.46 21.64
CA THR A 60 -7.64 6.08 21.31
C THR A 60 -7.28 5.83 19.85
N VAL A 61 -6.51 4.77 19.60
CA VAL A 61 -6.08 4.37 18.27
C VAL A 61 -6.57 2.95 18.01
N ASN A 62 -7.24 2.76 16.89
CA ASN A 62 -7.79 1.49 16.47
C ASN A 62 -7.33 1.16 15.05
N SER A 63 -6.91 -0.07 14.82
CA SER A 63 -6.61 -0.64 13.51
C SER A 63 -7.57 -1.77 13.25
N GLN A 64 -8.27 -1.70 12.12
CA GLN A 64 -9.16 -2.77 11.67
C GLN A 64 -8.78 -3.19 10.26
N GLU A 65 -8.79 -4.51 10.02
CA GLU A 65 -8.72 -5.05 8.67
C GLU A 65 -10.00 -4.64 7.91
N PRO A 66 -9.88 -4.03 6.72
CA PRO A 66 -11.06 -3.69 5.93
C PRO A 66 -11.83 -4.98 5.57
N PRO A 67 -13.17 -4.96 5.57
CA PRO A 67 -13.95 -6.13 5.20
C PRO A 67 -13.63 -6.51 3.75
N LYS A 68 -13.05 -7.70 3.56
CA LYS A 68 -12.80 -8.27 2.23
C LYS A 68 -14.15 -8.69 1.65
N MET A 69 -14.55 -8.10 0.51
CA MET A 69 -15.75 -8.57 -0.20
C MET A 69 -15.55 -10.04 -0.58
N PRO A 70 -16.57 -10.90 -0.43
CA PRO A 70 -16.46 -12.30 -0.80
C PRO A 70 -16.32 -12.41 -2.31
N THR A 71 -15.11 -12.70 -2.78
CA THR A 71 -14.88 -13.09 -4.17
C THR A 71 -15.28 -14.56 -4.31
N PRO A 72 -16.07 -14.95 -5.34
CA PRO A 72 -16.56 -16.33 -5.50
C PRO A 72 -15.47 -17.41 -5.53
N GLU A 73 -14.24 -17.03 -5.83
CA GLU A 73 -13.09 -17.93 -6.02
C GLU A 73 -12.14 -17.97 -4.82
N ALA A 74 -12.35 -17.13 -3.79
CA ALA A 74 -11.46 -17.08 -2.63
C ALA A 74 -12.06 -17.85 -1.45
N PRO A 75 -11.31 -18.80 -0.84
CA PRO A 75 -11.75 -19.41 0.41
C PRO A 75 -11.94 -18.31 1.47
N PHE A 76 -12.99 -18.43 2.29
CA PHE A 76 -13.24 -17.55 3.44
C PHE A 76 -11.97 -17.51 4.31
N LYS A 77 -11.17 -16.45 4.15
CA LYS A 77 -10.03 -16.20 5.02
C LYS A 77 -10.61 -15.59 6.29
N GLN A 78 -10.50 -16.32 7.39
CA GLN A 78 -10.84 -15.79 8.70
C GLN A 78 -9.99 -14.52 8.93
N PRO A 79 -10.59 -13.40 9.40
CA PRO A 79 -9.83 -12.20 9.70
C PRO A 79 -8.75 -12.54 10.71
N ASP A 80 -7.51 -12.15 10.43
CA ASP A 80 -6.39 -12.49 11.30
C ASP A 80 -6.50 -11.64 12.56
N PRO A 81 -6.71 -12.25 13.75
CA PRO A 81 -6.93 -11.51 14.99
C PRO A 81 -5.70 -10.68 15.38
N LEU A 82 -4.50 -10.98 14.87
CA LEU A 82 -3.29 -10.17 15.09
C LEU A 82 -3.33 -8.84 14.30
N LEU A 83 -4.24 -8.69 13.33
CA LEU A 83 -4.40 -7.48 12.52
C LEU A 83 -5.31 -6.43 13.15
N ASN A 84 -6.14 -6.83 14.11
CA ASN A 84 -7.10 -5.95 14.78
C ASN A 84 -6.58 -5.59 16.18
N TRP A 85 -6.33 -4.30 16.41
CA TRP A 85 -5.84 -3.84 17.71
C TRP A 85 -6.42 -2.48 18.08
N SER A 86 -6.58 -2.24 19.38
CA SER A 86 -7.05 -0.97 19.94
C SER A 86 -6.20 -0.61 21.15
N ASN A 87 -5.66 0.61 21.16
CA ASN A 87 -4.87 1.16 22.26
C ASN A 87 -5.46 2.48 22.73
N SER A 88 -5.60 2.66 24.03
CA SER A 88 -6.05 3.91 24.64
C SER A 88 -5.05 4.37 25.70
N PHE A 89 -4.67 5.64 25.66
CA PHE A 89 -3.69 6.22 26.58
C PHE A 89 -3.99 7.70 26.85
N ALA A 90 -3.53 8.18 28.00
CA ALA A 90 -3.62 9.57 28.41
C ALA A 90 -2.22 10.18 28.46
N LEU A 91 -2.03 11.32 27.80
CA LEU A 91 -0.76 12.04 27.72
C LEU A 91 -0.91 13.41 28.37
N LEU A 92 0.19 13.90 28.95
CA LEU A 92 0.32 15.28 29.40
C LEU A 92 1.41 15.95 28.56
N LEU A 93 1.01 16.91 27.72
CA LEU A 93 1.85 17.51 26.70
C LEU A 93 2.15 18.96 27.02
N GLN A 94 3.37 19.39 26.73
CA GLN A 94 3.73 20.80 26.64
C GLN A 94 3.28 21.35 25.28
N SER A 95 2.73 22.57 25.27
CA SER A 95 2.27 23.20 24.03
C SER A 95 3.39 23.28 23.00
N GLY A 96 3.14 22.76 21.80
CA GLY A 96 4.08 22.77 20.67
C GLY A 96 5.19 21.70 20.73
N LYS A 97 5.30 20.92 21.81
CA LYS A 97 6.33 19.88 21.95
C LYS A 97 5.75 18.50 21.59
N PRO A 98 6.28 17.82 20.55
CA PRO A 98 5.84 16.47 20.21
C PRO A 98 6.27 15.45 21.27
N MET A 99 5.49 14.38 21.41
CA MET A 99 5.78 13.23 22.27
C MET A 99 5.40 11.93 21.56
N VAL A 100 6.30 10.95 21.58
CA VAL A 100 6.00 9.59 21.10
C VAL A 100 5.13 8.89 22.14
N ALA A 101 3.94 8.46 21.72
CA ALA A 101 2.93 7.91 22.60
C ALA A 101 2.81 6.38 22.53
N LEU A 102 3.10 5.82 21.36
CA LEU A 102 3.06 4.38 21.14
C LEU A 102 4.12 3.99 20.11
N GLU A 103 4.88 2.95 20.42
CA GLU A 103 5.68 2.21 19.44
C GLU A 103 5.21 0.76 19.46
N THR A 104 4.84 0.23 18.31
CA THR A 104 4.40 -1.15 18.17
C THR A 104 5.08 -1.81 16.99
N SER A 105 5.33 -3.11 17.12
CA SER A 105 5.82 -3.97 16.04
C SER A 105 4.82 -5.09 15.80
N ASP A 106 4.31 -5.18 14.58
CA ASP A 106 3.47 -6.30 14.16
C ASP A 106 4.34 -7.58 14.13
N ALA A 107 3.94 -8.60 14.90
CA ALA A 107 4.69 -9.85 15.02
C ALA A 107 4.77 -10.63 13.69
N VAL A 108 3.76 -10.50 12.83
CA VAL A 108 3.63 -11.25 11.57
C VAL A 108 4.43 -10.55 10.47
N THR A 109 4.24 -9.24 10.34
CA THR A 109 4.86 -8.48 9.24
C THR A 109 6.18 -7.82 9.62
N LYS A 110 6.56 -7.85 10.92
CA LYS A 110 7.68 -7.12 11.51
C LYS A 110 7.63 -5.60 11.22
N ARG A 111 6.47 -5.08 10.82
CA ARG A 111 6.28 -3.65 10.54
C ARG A 111 6.30 -2.90 11.87
N ARG A 112 7.13 -1.86 11.93
CA ARG A 112 7.18 -0.93 13.05
C ARG A 112 6.24 0.24 12.76
N MET A 113 5.41 0.57 13.74
CA MET A 113 4.55 1.74 13.72
C MET A 113 4.84 2.57 14.97
N SER A 114 5.02 3.88 14.77
CA SER A 114 5.18 4.85 15.84
C SER A 114 4.10 5.91 15.73
N ILE A 115 3.54 6.31 16.86
CA ILE A 115 2.52 7.35 16.96
C ILE A 115 3.09 8.51 17.76
N GLU A 116 3.25 9.64 17.10
CA GLU A 116 3.65 10.90 17.72
C GLU A 116 2.44 11.80 17.88
N VAL A 117 2.33 12.42 19.06
CA VAL A 117 1.27 13.37 19.38
C VAL A 117 1.88 14.74 19.65
N LYS A 118 1.38 15.75 18.94
CA LYS A 118 1.73 17.16 19.12
C LYS A 118 0.44 17.96 19.25
N ALA A 119 0.37 18.79 20.28
CA ALA A 119 -0.76 19.66 20.54
C ALA A 119 -0.30 21.08 20.84
N THR A 120 -1.10 22.08 20.46
CA THR A 120 -0.78 23.51 20.61
C THR A 120 -2.00 24.25 21.16
N ILE A 121 -1.79 25.11 22.15
CA ILE A 121 -2.80 26.05 22.63
C ILE A 121 -2.82 27.26 21.69
N LEU A 122 -3.95 27.51 21.04
CA LEU A 122 -4.17 28.72 20.24
C LEU A 122 -4.50 29.88 21.17
N LYS A 123 -3.87 31.04 20.91
CA LYS A 123 -4.11 32.29 21.64
C LYS A 123 -5.02 33.20 20.85
#